data_AF-A0A970ANK7-F1
#
_entry.id   AF-A0A970ANK7-F1
#
_cell.length_a   1.000
_cell.length_b   1.000
_cell.length_c   1.000
_cell.angle_alpha   90.00
_cell.angle_beta   90.00
_cell.angle_gamma   90.00
#
_symmetry.space_group_name_H-M   'P 1'
#
loop_
_entity.id
_entity.type
_entity.pdbx_description
1 polymer ?
#
loop_
_entity_poly.entity_id
_entity_poly.type
_entity_poly.pdbx_seq_one_letter_code
_entity_poly.pdbx_strand_id
1 'polypeptide(L)'
;MNAISNRQEVITFSPSLQTKDVLANYWLWQVTVRLRREICWRWHLQENITFASSASLPPLTNKLTEALDLSRYWEEKCQFYQSDPTAKYLSDKLTVDRPKNYPVVRGSFSWVVDTLALDEVSIFLLALGAIVCFDNAASEVISAVLNDSNATQPTLALAQKLWEKPEEILTFADPEHPLWRYGLLQTIHDANLAIGMDWQSPLVVPPLIANRLLFPNSSLPQILVPLKQETSVNLISDCAHLATLRSIAGRLRGDELRIVPIQASKGAIVTEVVQSISQITQREVMELRGNLALFENRTYLKSLVTLCWLTGHDLFIPSDRTEAKAGEKNRSLLALQSMPIAIFLGIGDRKELTNIP
;
A
#
# COMPACT_ATOMS: atom_id res chain seq x y z
N MET A 1 17.52 -41.09 14.15
CA MET A 1 17.24 -40.55 12.81
C MET A 1 15.76 -40.70 12.56
N ASN A 2 15.00 -39.61 12.63
CA ASN A 2 13.63 -39.52 12.08
C ASN A 2 13.42 -38.05 11.73
N ALA A 3 13.76 -37.73 10.48
CA ALA A 3 13.52 -36.44 9.88
C ALA A 3 12.02 -36.33 9.60
N ILE A 4 11.28 -35.69 10.50
CA ILE A 4 9.96 -35.15 10.19
C ILE A 4 10.26 -33.94 9.30
N SER A 5 10.16 -34.16 7.98
CA SER A 5 10.20 -33.09 6.99
C SER A 5 9.21 -32.00 7.39
N ASN A 6 9.77 -30.87 7.81
CA ASN A 6 9.12 -29.59 7.97
C ASN A 6 8.58 -29.18 6.59
N ARG A 7 7.40 -29.71 6.20
CA ARG A 7 6.74 -29.35 4.93
C ARG A 7 6.46 -27.86 5.01
N GLN A 8 7.27 -27.06 4.32
CA GLN A 8 7.05 -25.64 4.17
C GLN A 8 5.63 -25.45 3.67
N GLU A 9 4.77 -24.87 4.51
CA GLU A 9 3.40 -24.62 4.12
C GLU A 9 3.39 -23.58 3.01
N VAL A 10 2.60 -23.87 1.98
CA VAL A 10 2.52 -23.05 0.76
C VAL A 10 1.78 -21.77 1.09
N ILE A 11 2.51 -20.65 1.19
CA ILE A 11 1.96 -19.34 1.57
C ILE A 11 1.22 -18.69 0.39
N THR A 12 1.74 -18.82 -0.83
CA THR A 12 1.11 -18.30 -2.05
C THR A 12 1.02 -19.36 -3.15
N PHE A 13 0.82 -18.99 -4.42
CA PHE A 13 0.69 -19.95 -5.51
C PHE A 13 2.05 -20.48 -5.98
N SER A 14 3.08 -19.62 -5.96
CA SER A 14 4.46 -19.98 -6.28
C SER A 14 5.12 -20.74 -5.11
N PRO A 15 5.81 -21.87 -5.38
CA PRO A 15 6.43 -22.67 -4.32
C PRO A 15 7.59 -21.93 -3.66
N SER A 16 7.76 -22.15 -2.35
CA SER A 16 8.85 -21.61 -1.53
C SER A 16 8.88 -20.07 -1.40
N LEU A 17 7.88 -19.37 -1.91
CA LEU A 17 7.78 -17.92 -1.79
C LEU A 17 7.32 -17.57 -0.36
N GLN A 18 8.16 -16.83 0.37
CA GLN A 18 7.90 -16.41 1.74
C GLN A 18 8.40 -14.99 1.96
N THR A 19 7.66 -14.22 2.75
CA THR A 19 8.02 -12.87 3.17
C THR A 19 8.85 -12.93 4.46
N LYS A 20 9.50 -11.83 4.82
CA LYS A 20 10.23 -11.72 6.09
C LYS A 20 9.30 -11.40 7.28
N ASP A 21 8.06 -10.97 7.02
CA ASP A 21 7.07 -10.64 8.05
C ASP A 21 6.12 -11.83 8.28
N VAL A 22 6.05 -12.30 9.53
CA VAL A 22 5.25 -13.49 9.89
C VAL A 22 3.75 -13.23 9.73
N LEU A 23 3.29 -12.02 10.04
CA LEU A 23 1.88 -11.67 9.93
C LEU A 23 1.48 -11.53 8.46
N ALA A 24 2.34 -10.94 7.62
CA ALA A 24 2.12 -10.89 6.18
C ALA A 24 1.98 -12.28 5.57
N ASN A 25 2.85 -13.22 5.95
CA ASN A 25 2.75 -14.62 5.50
C ASN A 25 1.40 -15.26 5.86
N TYR A 26 0.91 -15.05 7.09
CA TYR A 26 -0.41 -15.54 7.51
C TYR A 26 -1.54 -14.97 6.64
N TRP A 27 -1.54 -13.66 6.38
CA TRP A 27 -2.63 -13.04 5.61
C TRP A 27 -2.55 -13.30 4.11
N LEU A 28 -1.35 -13.40 3.53
CA LEU A 28 -1.17 -13.84 2.14
C LEU A 28 -1.65 -15.29 1.95
N TRP A 29 -1.44 -16.14 2.94
CA TRP A 29 -1.98 -17.48 2.96
C TRP A 29 -3.51 -17.49 3.05
N GLN A 30 -4.11 -16.70 3.94
CA GLN A 30 -5.57 -16.52 4.02
C GLN A 30 -6.16 -16.10 2.67
N VAL A 31 -5.55 -15.11 1.99
CA VAL A 31 -5.96 -14.68 0.64
C VAL A 31 -5.88 -15.84 -0.35
N THR A 32 -4.75 -16.56 -0.36
CA THR A 32 -4.52 -17.69 -1.27
C THR A 32 -5.55 -18.80 -1.07
N VAL A 33 -5.85 -19.18 0.18
CA VAL A 33 -6.84 -20.21 0.51
C VAL A 33 -8.25 -19.76 0.10
N ARG A 34 -8.62 -18.50 0.36
CA ARG A 34 -9.92 -17.94 -0.06
C ARG A 34 -10.09 -17.92 -1.57
N LEU A 35 -9.06 -17.52 -2.31
CA LEU A 35 -9.05 -17.55 -3.78
C LEU A 35 -9.21 -18.97 -4.32
N ARG A 36 -8.47 -19.94 -3.77
CA ARG A 36 -8.60 -21.36 -4.16
C ARG A 36 -10.01 -21.90 -3.90
N ARG A 37 -10.57 -21.57 -2.73
CA ARG A 37 -11.92 -22.00 -2.35
C ARG A 37 -12.98 -21.40 -3.28
N GLU A 38 -12.78 -20.15 -3.69
CA GLU A 38 -13.65 -19.50 -4.67
C GLU A 38 -13.54 -20.13 -6.06
N ILE A 39 -12.35 -20.53 -6.51
CA ILE A 39 -12.19 -21.30 -7.76
C ILE A 39 -12.97 -22.61 -7.71
N CYS A 40 -12.91 -23.36 -6.61
CA CYS A 40 -13.70 -24.59 -6.46
C CYS A 40 -15.20 -24.34 -6.64
N TRP A 41 -15.72 -23.26 -6.05
CA TRP A 41 -17.11 -22.86 -6.24
C TRP A 41 -17.43 -22.52 -7.71
N ARG A 42 -16.53 -21.82 -8.39
CA ARG A 42 -16.70 -21.47 -9.81
C ARG A 42 -16.73 -22.70 -10.71
N TRP A 43 -15.88 -23.71 -10.45
CA TRP A 43 -15.94 -24.97 -11.19
C TRP A 43 -17.23 -25.73 -10.91
N HIS A 44 -17.69 -25.79 -9.66
CA HIS A 44 -18.95 -26.44 -9.30
C HIS A 44 -20.16 -25.85 -10.05
N LEU A 45 -20.26 -24.51 -10.10
CA LEU A 45 -21.31 -23.84 -10.86
C LEU A 45 -21.30 -24.20 -12.35
N GLN A 46 -20.13 -24.52 -12.91
CA GLN A 46 -19.98 -24.84 -14.33
C GLN A 46 -20.19 -26.31 -14.66
N GLU A 47 -19.84 -27.22 -13.75
CA GLU A 47 -20.18 -28.65 -13.87
C GLU A 47 -21.70 -28.86 -13.89
N ASN A 48 -22.46 -28.03 -13.17
CA ASN A 48 -23.92 -28.02 -13.22
C ASN A 48 -24.48 -27.44 -14.53
N ILE A 49 -23.67 -26.73 -15.33
CA ILE A 49 -24.07 -26.06 -16.58
C ILE A 49 -23.57 -26.82 -17.84
N THR A 50 -22.47 -27.58 -17.75
CA THR A 50 -21.88 -28.27 -18.91
C THR A 50 -21.04 -29.49 -18.50
N PHE A 51 -21.48 -30.68 -18.88
CA PHE A 51 -20.63 -31.87 -18.97
C PHE A 51 -19.68 -31.71 -20.16
N ALA A 52 -18.40 -31.36 -19.93
CA ALA A 52 -17.21 -31.87 -20.63
C ALA A 52 -15.96 -31.00 -20.43
N SER A 53 -14.82 -31.69 -20.24
CA SER A 53 -13.43 -31.21 -20.31
C SER A 53 -12.83 -30.61 -19.03
N SER A 54 -12.16 -31.48 -18.29
CA SER A 54 -11.43 -31.23 -17.04
C SER A 54 -10.10 -30.45 -17.19
N ALA A 55 -9.97 -29.60 -18.22
CA ALA A 55 -8.74 -28.85 -18.49
C ALA A 55 -8.96 -27.44 -19.08
N SER A 56 -10.20 -27.00 -19.29
CA SER A 56 -10.49 -25.65 -19.79
C SER A 56 -10.72 -24.66 -18.64
N LEU A 57 -10.18 -23.45 -18.78
CA LEU A 57 -10.54 -22.32 -17.92
C LEU A 57 -12.05 -22.06 -17.99
N PRO A 58 -12.66 -21.51 -16.92
CA PRO A 58 -14.05 -21.08 -16.90
C PRO A 58 -14.43 -20.24 -18.15
N PRO A 59 -15.52 -20.54 -18.89
CA PRO A 59 -15.99 -19.67 -19.96
C PRO A 59 -16.45 -18.31 -19.42
N LEU A 60 -16.10 -17.23 -20.12
CA LEU A 60 -16.42 -15.84 -19.76
C LEU A 60 -17.94 -15.64 -19.64
N THR A 61 -18.44 -15.30 -18.44
CA THR A 61 -19.85 -14.96 -18.17
C THR A 61 -20.06 -13.45 -18.13
N ASN A 62 -21.29 -13.01 -18.40
CA ASN A 62 -21.67 -11.60 -18.29
C ASN A 62 -21.63 -11.14 -16.82
N LYS A 63 -20.94 -10.03 -16.52
CA LYS A 63 -20.86 -9.40 -15.18
C LYS A 63 -22.22 -9.13 -14.55
N LEU A 64 -23.26 -8.85 -15.36
CA LEU A 64 -24.63 -8.68 -14.88
C LEU A 64 -25.20 -9.97 -14.29
N THR A 65 -25.01 -11.09 -14.98
CA THR A 65 -25.46 -12.40 -14.51
C THR A 65 -24.76 -12.75 -13.20
N GLU A 66 -23.45 -12.50 -13.11
CA GLU A 66 -22.70 -12.74 -11.88
C GLU A 66 -23.23 -11.92 -10.70
N ALA A 67 -23.52 -10.63 -10.91
CA ALA A 67 -24.06 -9.78 -9.85
C ALA A 67 -25.44 -10.23 -9.35
N LEU A 68 -26.32 -10.70 -10.25
CA LEU A 68 -27.64 -11.24 -9.88
C LEU A 68 -27.53 -12.58 -9.16
N ASP A 69 -26.51 -13.35 -9.49
CA ASP A 69 -26.29 -14.69 -8.95
C ASP A 69 -25.63 -14.69 -7.56
N LEU A 70 -25.04 -13.57 -7.14
CA LEU A 70 -24.42 -13.43 -5.80
C LEU A 70 -25.40 -13.68 -4.66
N SER A 71 -26.62 -13.11 -4.73
CA SER A 71 -27.64 -13.35 -3.71
C SER A 71 -28.40 -14.66 -3.95
N ARG A 72 -28.64 -15.01 -5.21
CA ARG A 72 -29.38 -16.23 -5.59
C ARG A 72 -28.71 -17.50 -5.08
N TYR A 73 -27.39 -17.60 -5.21
CA TYR A 73 -26.64 -18.81 -4.87
C TYR A 73 -25.86 -18.68 -3.56
N TRP A 74 -26.15 -17.68 -2.71
CA TRP A 74 -25.39 -17.49 -1.46
C TRP A 74 -25.51 -18.70 -0.53
N GLU A 75 -26.74 -19.17 -0.27
CA GLU A 75 -26.98 -20.32 0.61
C GLU A 75 -26.35 -21.60 0.05
N GLU A 76 -26.48 -21.83 -1.26
CA GLU A 76 -25.86 -22.96 -1.96
C GLU A 76 -24.34 -22.93 -1.87
N LYS A 77 -23.73 -21.74 -2.03
CA LYS A 77 -22.29 -21.53 -1.87
C LYS A 77 -21.82 -21.86 -0.45
N CYS A 78 -22.53 -21.37 0.56
CA CYS A 78 -22.23 -21.67 1.97
C CYS A 78 -22.34 -23.16 2.25
N GLN A 79 -23.37 -23.84 1.73
CA GLN A 79 -23.52 -25.28 1.87
C GLN A 79 -22.40 -26.04 1.16
N PHE A 80 -22.05 -25.65 -0.07
CA PHE A 80 -20.96 -26.25 -0.84
C PHE A 80 -19.63 -26.19 -0.07
N TYR A 81 -19.32 -25.06 0.57
CA TYR A 81 -18.12 -24.91 1.41
C TYR A 81 -18.08 -25.86 2.62
N GLN A 82 -19.23 -26.36 3.07
CA GLN A 82 -19.32 -27.31 4.18
C GLN A 82 -19.37 -28.77 3.70
N SER A 83 -19.87 -29.03 2.49
CA SER A 83 -20.15 -30.38 1.99
C SER A 83 -19.09 -30.93 1.02
N ASP A 84 -18.52 -30.08 0.15
CA ASP A 84 -17.53 -30.54 -0.82
C ASP A 84 -16.19 -30.85 -0.12
N PRO A 85 -15.55 -32.02 -0.35
CA PRO A 85 -14.33 -32.40 0.35
C PRO A 85 -13.18 -31.39 0.22
N THR A 86 -13.02 -30.78 -0.97
CA THR A 86 -11.93 -29.83 -1.23
C THR A 86 -12.26 -28.46 -0.63
N ALA A 87 -13.47 -27.96 -0.86
CA ALA A 87 -13.90 -26.67 -0.33
C ALA A 87 -13.99 -26.68 1.21
N LYS A 88 -14.40 -27.80 1.79
CA LYS A 88 -14.38 -28.03 3.24
C LYS A 88 -12.96 -28.02 3.79
N TYR A 89 -12.05 -28.77 3.17
CA TYR A 89 -10.63 -28.75 3.58
C TYR A 89 -10.03 -27.34 3.56
N LEU A 90 -10.35 -26.55 2.53
CA LEU A 90 -9.91 -25.15 2.46
C LEU A 90 -10.59 -24.27 3.51
N SER A 91 -11.87 -24.48 3.79
CA SER A 91 -12.59 -23.77 4.84
C SER A 91 -12.05 -24.09 6.24
N ASP A 92 -11.75 -25.36 6.51
CA ASP A 92 -11.13 -25.81 7.75
C ASP A 92 -9.76 -25.15 7.93
N LYS A 93 -8.98 -24.97 6.85
CA LYS A 93 -7.73 -24.21 6.91
C LYS A 93 -7.94 -22.76 7.34
N LEU A 94 -9.01 -22.09 6.93
CA LEU A 94 -9.23 -20.69 7.31
C LEU A 94 -9.47 -20.50 8.82
N THR A 95 -9.73 -21.59 9.57
CA THR A 95 -9.93 -21.56 11.03
C THR A 95 -8.63 -21.49 11.85
N VAL A 96 -7.46 -21.57 11.20
CA VAL A 96 -6.16 -21.49 11.89
C VAL A 96 -6.01 -20.12 12.57
N ASP A 97 -5.67 -20.16 13.86
CA ASP A 97 -5.48 -18.95 14.68
C ASP A 97 -4.39 -18.03 14.13
N ARG A 98 -4.65 -16.73 14.18
CA ARG A 98 -3.67 -15.69 13.87
C ARG A 98 -2.44 -15.81 14.79
N PRO A 99 -1.22 -15.66 14.26
CA PRO A 99 -0.01 -15.62 15.08
C PRO A 99 -0.07 -14.42 16.05
N LYS A 100 0.16 -14.68 17.33
CA LYS A 100 0.09 -13.66 18.41
C LYS A 100 1.42 -12.98 18.70
N ASN A 101 2.54 -13.67 18.42
CA ASN A 101 3.88 -13.18 18.71
C ASN A 101 4.66 -13.03 17.40
N TYR A 102 4.98 -11.79 17.03
CA TYR A 102 5.77 -11.46 15.86
C TYR A 102 6.65 -10.23 16.14
N PRO A 103 7.87 -10.16 15.55
CA PRO A 103 8.73 -9.00 15.71
C PRO A 103 8.14 -7.81 14.94
N VAL A 104 7.85 -6.73 15.65
CA VAL A 104 7.33 -5.50 15.06
C VAL A 104 8.49 -4.62 14.63
N VAL A 105 8.77 -4.59 13.33
CA VAL A 105 9.82 -3.74 12.73
C VAL A 105 9.17 -2.56 12.02
N ARG A 106 9.64 -1.33 12.24
CA ARG A 106 9.05 -0.15 11.60
C ARG A 106 8.96 -0.28 10.07
N GLY A 107 7.75 -0.06 9.54
CA GLY A 107 7.44 -0.17 8.13
C GLY A 107 7.18 -1.58 7.62
N SER A 108 7.28 -2.59 8.49
CA SER A 108 6.80 -3.94 8.18
C SER A 108 5.28 -3.99 8.15
N PHE A 109 4.73 -5.04 7.54
CA PHE A 109 3.31 -5.30 7.52
C PHE A 109 2.73 -5.34 8.94
N SER A 110 3.34 -6.09 9.86
CA SER A 110 2.93 -6.16 11.27
C SER A 110 2.93 -4.80 11.97
N TRP A 111 3.94 -3.97 11.74
CA TRP A 111 3.99 -2.62 12.29
C TRP A 111 2.86 -1.73 11.79
N VAL A 112 2.48 -1.82 10.52
CA VAL A 112 1.35 -1.04 9.98
C VAL A 112 0.03 -1.46 10.63
N VAL A 113 -0.17 -2.77 10.80
CA VAL A 113 -1.37 -3.31 11.46
C VAL A 113 -1.50 -2.77 12.87
N ASP A 114 -0.41 -2.80 13.65
CA ASP A 114 -0.44 -2.34 15.04
C ASP A 114 -0.51 -0.80 15.14
N THR A 115 0.19 -0.08 14.26
CA THR A 115 0.26 1.40 14.28
C THR A 115 -1.07 2.04 13.86
N LEU A 116 -1.76 1.46 12.88
CA LEU A 116 -3.04 1.96 12.39
C LEU A 116 -4.24 1.27 13.06
N ALA A 117 -4.01 0.35 14.00
CA ALA A 117 -5.03 -0.48 14.65
C ALA A 117 -5.99 -1.12 13.64
N LEU A 118 -5.44 -1.73 12.58
CA LEU A 118 -6.24 -2.29 11.50
C LEU A 118 -7.06 -3.49 11.97
N ASP A 119 -8.34 -3.51 11.59
CA ASP A 119 -9.22 -4.66 11.78
C ASP A 119 -8.92 -5.78 10.78
N GLU A 120 -9.49 -6.97 10.99
CA GLU A 120 -9.21 -8.15 10.18
C GLU A 120 -9.50 -7.94 8.69
N VAL A 121 -10.57 -7.21 8.39
CA VAL A 121 -10.98 -6.92 7.02
C VAL A 121 -9.97 -6.00 6.34
N SER A 122 -9.47 -4.98 7.04
CA SER A 122 -8.42 -4.09 6.53
C SER A 122 -7.14 -4.84 6.24
N ILE A 123 -6.75 -5.74 7.14
CA ILE A 123 -5.51 -6.50 6.98
C ILE A 123 -5.64 -7.47 5.79
N PHE A 124 -6.80 -8.10 5.64
CA PHE A 124 -7.13 -8.93 4.49
C PHE A 124 -7.04 -8.14 3.18
N LEU A 125 -7.64 -6.95 3.10
CA LEU A 125 -7.61 -6.10 1.91
C LEU A 125 -6.19 -5.63 1.56
N LEU A 126 -5.39 -5.28 2.58
CA LEU A 126 -3.99 -4.93 2.37
C LEU A 126 -3.19 -6.11 1.80
N ALA A 127 -3.39 -7.32 2.33
CA ALA A 127 -2.75 -8.53 1.82
C ALA A 127 -3.25 -8.89 0.41
N LEU A 128 -4.54 -8.73 0.15
CA LEU A 128 -5.15 -8.97 -1.17
C LEU A 128 -4.55 -8.03 -2.21
N GLY A 129 -4.45 -6.73 -1.92
CA GLY A 129 -3.81 -5.77 -2.84
C GLY A 129 -2.30 -5.99 -3.01
N ALA A 130 -1.61 -6.60 -2.03
CA ALA A 130 -0.19 -6.89 -2.09
C ALA A 130 0.14 -8.19 -2.84
N ILE A 131 -0.80 -9.13 -2.97
CA ILE A 131 -0.52 -10.49 -3.44
C ILE A 131 0.05 -10.50 -4.87
N VAL A 132 -0.46 -9.65 -5.77
CA VAL A 132 -0.02 -9.62 -7.16
C VAL A 132 1.39 -9.03 -7.31
N CYS A 133 1.77 -8.09 -6.44
CA CYS A 133 3.15 -7.59 -6.40
C CYS A 133 4.14 -8.61 -5.84
N PHE A 134 3.67 -9.56 -5.04
CA PHE A 134 4.51 -10.56 -4.41
C PHE A 134 4.61 -11.84 -5.25
N ASP A 135 3.49 -12.31 -5.79
CA ASP A 135 3.38 -13.55 -6.56
C ASP A 135 2.60 -13.31 -7.85
N ASN A 136 3.31 -13.32 -8.98
CA ASN A 136 2.70 -13.12 -10.29
C ASN A 136 1.68 -14.21 -10.64
N ALA A 137 1.77 -15.42 -10.09
CA ALA A 137 0.78 -16.47 -10.35
C ALA A 137 -0.61 -16.14 -9.77
N ALA A 138 -0.69 -15.20 -8.82
CA ALA A 138 -1.96 -14.76 -8.26
C ALA A 138 -2.83 -14.02 -9.29
N SER A 139 -2.23 -13.34 -10.29
CA SER A 139 -2.99 -12.59 -11.29
C SER A 139 -3.90 -13.50 -12.13
N GLU A 140 -3.40 -14.65 -12.56
CA GLU A 140 -4.16 -15.65 -13.34
C GLU A 140 -5.32 -16.23 -12.54
N VAL A 141 -5.08 -16.48 -11.25
CA VAL A 141 -6.11 -16.97 -10.31
C VAL A 141 -7.20 -15.92 -10.13
N ILE A 142 -6.82 -14.65 -9.98
CA ILE A 142 -7.76 -13.52 -9.88
C ILE A 142 -8.58 -13.39 -11.16
N SER A 143 -7.95 -13.41 -12.33
CA SER A 143 -8.63 -13.39 -13.63
C SER A 143 -9.63 -14.54 -13.77
N ALA A 144 -9.28 -15.74 -13.30
CA ALA A 144 -10.17 -16.91 -13.31
C ALA A 144 -11.35 -16.75 -12.34
N VAL A 145 -11.14 -16.20 -11.14
CA VAL A 145 -12.20 -15.95 -10.15
C VAL A 145 -13.17 -14.85 -10.60
N LEU A 146 -12.64 -13.81 -11.26
CA LEU A 146 -13.39 -12.70 -11.86
C LEU A 146 -14.00 -13.06 -13.21
N ASN A 147 -13.59 -14.19 -13.79
CA ASN A 147 -13.99 -14.66 -15.10
C ASN A 147 -13.81 -13.59 -16.21
N ASP A 148 -12.69 -12.89 -16.13
CA ASP A 148 -12.30 -11.82 -17.05
C ASP A 148 -10.79 -11.92 -17.24
N SER A 149 -10.34 -12.34 -18.42
CA SER A 149 -8.92 -12.53 -18.73
C SER A 149 -8.11 -11.24 -18.66
N ASN A 150 -8.77 -10.08 -18.70
CA ASN A 150 -8.12 -8.77 -18.60
C ASN A 150 -8.06 -8.27 -17.13
N ALA A 151 -8.79 -8.90 -16.21
CA ALA A 151 -8.88 -8.48 -14.81
C ALA A 151 -7.83 -9.20 -13.94
N THR A 152 -6.58 -8.78 -14.07
CA THR A 152 -5.41 -9.39 -13.39
C THR A 152 -5.15 -8.86 -11.98
N GLN A 153 -5.95 -7.90 -11.53
CA GLN A 153 -5.79 -7.23 -10.23
C GLN A 153 -7.05 -7.43 -9.38
N PRO A 154 -6.91 -7.55 -8.05
CA PRO A 154 -8.07 -7.67 -7.19
C PRO A 154 -8.86 -6.37 -7.17
N THR A 155 -10.13 -6.45 -6.78
CA THR A 155 -11.03 -5.29 -6.65
C THR A 155 -11.78 -5.37 -5.33
N LEU A 156 -12.45 -4.30 -4.92
CA LEU A 156 -13.33 -4.36 -3.73
C LEU A 156 -14.50 -5.33 -3.95
N ALA A 157 -15.02 -5.44 -5.18
CA ALA A 157 -16.04 -6.43 -5.51
C ALA A 157 -15.53 -7.86 -5.32
N LEU A 158 -14.26 -8.13 -5.69
CA LEU A 158 -13.63 -9.43 -5.40
C LEU A 158 -13.50 -9.66 -3.89
N ALA A 159 -13.06 -8.67 -3.14
CA ALA A 159 -12.93 -8.78 -1.70
C ALA A 159 -14.27 -9.11 -1.02
N GLN A 160 -15.35 -8.45 -1.44
CA GLN A 160 -16.71 -8.73 -1.01
C GLN A 160 -17.13 -10.18 -1.28
N LYS A 161 -16.73 -10.74 -2.42
CA LYS A 161 -17.04 -12.13 -2.79
C LYS A 161 -16.28 -13.17 -1.95
N LEU A 162 -15.06 -12.83 -1.51
CA LEU A 162 -14.13 -13.73 -0.81
C LEU A 162 -14.29 -13.71 0.72
N TRP A 163 -14.80 -12.61 1.27
CA TRP A 163 -15.01 -12.42 2.70
C TRP A 163 -16.31 -13.13 3.16
N GLU A 164 -16.31 -13.69 4.37
CA GLU A 164 -17.48 -14.43 4.88
C GLU A 164 -18.69 -13.52 5.15
N LYS A 165 -18.43 -12.24 5.44
CA LYS A 165 -19.43 -11.23 5.79
C LYS A 165 -19.33 -10.04 4.83
N PRO A 166 -19.89 -10.15 3.61
CA PRO A 166 -19.68 -9.18 2.55
C PRO A 166 -20.02 -7.73 2.93
N GLU A 167 -20.90 -7.52 3.91
CA GLU A 167 -21.27 -6.22 4.46
C GLU A 167 -20.12 -5.49 5.16
N GLU A 168 -19.15 -6.21 5.75
CA GLU A 168 -18.01 -5.60 6.44
C GLU A 168 -17.06 -4.88 5.46
N ILE A 169 -17.11 -5.20 4.16
CA ILE A 169 -16.32 -4.54 3.11
C ILE A 169 -16.86 -3.15 2.75
N LEU A 170 -18.13 -2.85 3.08
CA LEU A 170 -18.75 -1.55 2.75
C LEU A 170 -18.07 -0.37 3.46
N THR A 171 -17.43 -0.59 4.62
CA THR A 171 -16.71 0.44 5.38
C THR A 171 -15.51 1.01 4.61
N PHE A 172 -15.01 0.29 3.61
CA PHE A 172 -13.84 0.68 2.80
C PHE A 172 -14.18 1.57 1.61
N ALA A 173 -15.47 1.80 1.34
CA ALA A 173 -15.90 2.78 0.36
C ALA A 173 -15.65 4.23 0.81
N ASP A 174 -15.26 4.44 2.08
CA ASP A 174 -14.84 5.72 2.62
C ASP A 174 -13.36 6.01 2.26
N PRO A 175 -13.06 7.10 1.51
CA PRO A 175 -11.69 7.49 1.21
C PRO A 175 -10.85 7.88 2.45
N GLU A 176 -11.48 8.20 3.59
CA GLU A 176 -10.77 8.47 4.86
C GLU A 176 -10.27 7.20 5.55
N HIS A 177 -10.62 6.01 5.04
CA HIS A 177 -10.14 4.76 5.58
C HIS A 177 -8.59 4.73 5.62
N PRO A 178 -7.94 4.28 6.72
CA PRO A 178 -6.48 4.33 6.89
C PRO A 178 -5.67 3.79 5.71
N LEU A 179 -6.14 2.72 5.06
CA LEU A 179 -5.44 2.14 3.91
C LEU A 179 -5.31 3.10 2.71
N TRP A 180 -6.35 3.89 2.42
CA TRP A 180 -6.35 4.89 1.35
C TRP A 180 -5.63 6.17 1.77
N ARG A 181 -5.96 6.60 3.00
CA ARG A 181 -5.45 7.81 3.64
C ARG A 181 -3.93 7.83 3.75
N TYR A 182 -3.32 6.71 4.17
CA TYR A 182 -1.87 6.56 4.25
C TYR A 182 -1.23 6.06 2.94
N GLY A 183 -2.01 5.88 1.87
CA GLY A 183 -1.52 5.48 0.55
C GLY A 183 -0.99 4.06 0.46
N LEU A 184 -1.35 3.20 1.42
CA LEU A 184 -1.02 1.77 1.44
C LEU A 184 -1.73 1.05 0.29
N LEU A 185 -2.99 1.41 0.06
CA LEU A 185 -3.76 1.03 -1.12
C LEU A 185 -3.99 2.25 -2.00
N GLN A 186 -3.93 2.02 -3.31
CA GLN A 186 -4.12 3.05 -4.33
C GLN A 186 -4.97 2.51 -5.47
N THR A 187 -5.80 3.38 -6.04
CA THR A 187 -6.55 3.12 -7.27
C THR A 187 -5.77 3.68 -8.46
N ILE A 188 -5.80 2.97 -9.59
CA ILE A 188 -5.07 3.40 -10.80
C ILE A 188 -5.73 4.64 -11.42
N HIS A 189 -7.01 4.88 -11.14
CA HIS A 189 -7.82 5.93 -11.75
C HIS A 189 -8.22 7.00 -10.73
N ASP A 190 -7.25 7.78 -10.23
CA ASP A 190 -7.49 8.94 -9.34
C ASP A 190 -8.09 10.17 -10.09
N ALA A 191 -8.41 10.02 -11.37
CA ALA A 191 -8.92 11.10 -12.20
C ALA A 191 -10.46 11.09 -12.22
N ASN A 192 -11.06 11.99 -11.43
CA ASN A 192 -12.40 12.58 -11.60
C ASN A 192 -13.63 11.96 -10.91
N LEU A 193 -13.52 10.96 -10.03
CA LEU A 193 -14.69 10.52 -9.27
C LEU A 193 -14.86 11.36 -8.00
N ALA A 194 -15.59 12.47 -8.17
CA ALA A 194 -15.83 13.45 -7.11
C ALA A 194 -16.67 12.91 -5.93
N ILE A 195 -17.32 11.74 -6.06
CA ILE A 195 -18.13 11.14 -4.99
C ILE A 195 -18.15 9.62 -5.17
N GLY A 196 -17.49 8.89 -4.27
CA GLY A 196 -17.61 7.43 -4.14
C GLY A 196 -16.47 6.62 -4.76
N MET A 197 -16.25 5.44 -4.20
CA MET A 197 -15.25 4.48 -4.63
C MET A 197 -15.77 3.56 -5.74
N ASP A 198 -15.01 3.41 -6.82
CA ASP A 198 -15.34 2.43 -7.86
C ASP A 198 -14.97 1.01 -7.40
N TRP A 199 -16.00 0.19 -7.19
CA TRP A 199 -15.89 -1.19 -6.74
C TRP A 199 -15.15 -2.11 -7.71
N GLN A 200 -15.07 -1.73 -8.99
CA GLN A 200 -14.38 -2.47 -10.04
C GLN A 200 -12.96 -1.95 -10.29
N SER A 201 -12.57 -0.86 -9.63
CA SER A 201 -11.23 -0.32 -9.77
C SER A 201 -10.19 -1.30 -9.19
N PRO A 202 -9.04 -1.50 -9.85
CA PRO A 202 -7.94 -2.29 -9.32
C PRO A 202 -7.48 -1.80 -7.95
N LEU A 203 -7.46 -2.72 -7.00
CA LEU A 203 -6.92 -2.59 -5.66
C LEU A 203 -5.43 -2.91 -5.69
N VAL A 204 -4.58 -1.88 -5.60
CA VAL A 204 -3.13 -2.06 -5.75
C VAL A 204 -2.39 -1.55 -4.52
N VAL A 205 -1.51 -2.38 -3.97
CA VAL A 205 -0.41 -1.90 -3.11
C VAL A 205 0.76 -1.56 -4.02
N PRO A 206 1.23 -0.29 -4.07
CA PRO A 206 2.36 0.08 -4.90
C PRO A 206 3.59 -0.80 -4.64
N PRO A 207 4.37 -1.19 -5.67
CA PRO A 207 5.48 -2.13 -5.50
C PRO A 207 6.53 -1.70 -4.47
N LEU A 208 6.81 -0.40 -4.35
CA LEU A 208 7.74 0.14 -3.34
C LEU A 208 7.24 -0.08 -1.92
N ILE A 209 5.92 0.08 -1.72
CA ILE A 209 5.25 -0.14 -0.44
C ILE A 209 5.20 -1.63 -0.15
N ALA A 210 4.74 -2.46 -1.11
CA ALA A 210 4.68 -3.91 -0.96
C ALA A 210 6.05 -4.49 -0.57
N ASN A 211 7.12 -4.11 -1.29
CA ASN A 211 8.47 -4.56 -0.97
C ASN A 211 8.87 -4.18 0.47
N ARG A 212 8.56 -2.96 0.91
CA ARG A 212 8.87 -2.54 2.29
C ARG A 212 8.06 -3.29 3.34
N LEU A 213 6.76 -3.49 3.13
CA LEU A 213 5.88 -4.19 4.06
C LEU A 213 6.29 -5.67 4.23
N LEU A 214 6.59 -6.34 3.11
CA LEU A 214 6.92 -7.77 3.08
C LEU A 214 8.39 -8.04 3.42
N PHE A 215 9.27 -7.08 3.15
CA PHE A 215 10.72 -7.15 3.40
C PHE A 215 11.22 -5.88 4.10
N PRO A 216 10.97 -5.71 5.41
CA PRO A 216 11.26 -4.46 6.13
C PRO A 216 12.74 -4.08 6.19
N ASN A 217 13.66 -4.97 5.84
CA ASN A 217 15.10 -4.69 5.76
C ASN A 217 15.59 -4.51 4.31
N SER A 218 14.69 -4.33 3.34
CA SER A 218 15.07 -4.03 1.96
C SER A 218 15.70 -2.64 1.87
N SER A 219 16.65 -2.48 0.94
CA SER A 219 17.23 -1.18 0.62
C SER A 219 16.17 -0.23 0.04
N LEU A 220 16.32 1.07 0.33
CA LEU A 220 15.51 2.12 -0.29
C LEU A 220 15.81 2.24 -1.79
N PRO A 221 14.84 2.71 -2.60
CA PRO A 221 15.07 2.96 -4.02
C PRO A 221 16.15 4.04 -4.20
N GLN A 222 16.94 3.92 -5.28
CA GLN A 222 18.07 4.83 -5.57
C GLN A 222 17.68 6.31 -5.69
N ILE A 223 16.39 6.57 -5.94
CA ILE A 223 15.82 7.91 -6.04
C ILE A 223 15.77 8.64 -4.69
N LEU A 224 15.81 7.91 -3.58
CA LEU A 224 15.83 8.44 -2.22
C LEU A 224 17.25 8.33 -1.68
N VAL A 225 17.93 9.46 -1.57
CA VAL A 225 19.32 9.52 -1.09
C VAL A 225 19.34 10.18 0.28
N PRO A 226 19.92 9.55 1.32
CA PRO A 226 20.07 10.19 2.61
C PRO A 226 20.88 11.49 2.46
N LEU A 227 20.38 12.60 3.01
CA LEU A 227 21.18 13.81 3.13
C LEU A 227 22.30 13.55 4.13
N LYS A 228 23.50 13.26 3.61
CA LYS A 228 24.67 13.00 4.43
C LYS A 228 24.90 14.18 5.38
N GLN A 229 24.97 13.90 6.66
CA GLN A 229 25.43 14.87 7.65
C GLN A 229 26.94 14.96 7.49
N GLU A 230 27.44 15.98 6.78
CA GLU A 230 28.87 16.26 6.84
C GLU A 230 29.20 16.76 8.24
N THR A 231 30.17 16.09 8.86
CA THR A 231 30.62 16.38 10.22
C THR A 231 31.11 17.82 10.28
N SER A 232 30.45 18.61 11.13
CA SER A 232 30.84 19.95 11.54
C SER A 232 31.05 20.97 10.42
N VAL A 233 30.00 21.72 10.11
CA VAL A 233 30.20 23.13 9.75
C VAL A 233 29.68 24.00 10.88
N ASN A 234 30.58 24.78 11.49
CA ASN A 234 30.32 25.81 12.49
C ASN A 234 29.49 26.99 11.91
N LEU A 235 28.37 26.72 11.23
CA LEU A 235 27.72 27.71 10.36
C LEU A 235 26.53 28.47 10.95
N ILE A 236 26.17 28.25 12.22
CA ILE A 236 25.05 29.00 12.81
C ILE A 236 25.46 29.60 14.15
N SER A 237 26.31 30.62 14.08
CA SER A 237 26.60 31.50 15.23
C SER A 237 25.44 32.47 15.54
N ASP A 238 24.40 32.49 14.69
CA ASP A 238 23.30 33.45 14.80
C ASP A 238 22.16 32.87 15.65
N CYS A 239 22.03 33.35 16.88
CA CYS A 239 21.03 32.88 17.86
C CYS A 239 19.59 33.00 17.33
N ALA A 240 19.31 33.99 16.47
CA ALA A 240 17.99 34.17 15.85
C ALA A 240 17.68 33.06 14.83
N HIS A 241 18.69 32.61 14.08
CA HIS A 241 18.54 31.51 13.13
C HIS A 241 18.31 30.18 13.86
N LEU A 242 19.07 29.91 14.93
CA LEU A 242 18.83 28.73 15.78
C LEU A 242 17.45 28.74 16.45
N ALA A 243 16.98 29.89 16.92
CA ALA A 243 15.64 30.01 17.49
C ALA A 243 14.54 29.72 16.46
N THR A 244 14.72 30.20 15.22
CA THR A 244 13.81 29.91 14.10
C THR A 244 13.79 28.42 13.78
N LEU A 245 14.97 27.79 13.66
CA LEU A 245 15.08 26.36 13.39
C LEU A 245 14.47 25.51 14.51
N ARG A 246 14.66 25.90 15.78
CA ARG A 246 14.03 25.23 16.93
C ARG A 246 12.51 25.38 16.95
N SER A 247 11.99 26.55 16.57
CA SER A 247 10.55 26.78 16.44
C SER A 247 9.95 25.89 15.34
N ILE A 248 10.61 25.80 14.18
CA ILE A 248 10.24 24.89 13.10
C ILE A 248 10.29 23.45 13.60
N ALA A 249 11.39 23.03 14.22
CA ALA A 249 11.55 21.69 14.79
C ALA A 249 10.49 21.35 15.84
N GLY A 250 10.08 22.31 16.67
CA GLY A 250 8.99 22.15 17.63
C GLY A 250 7.64 21.90 16.97
N ARG A 251 7.38 22.55 15.82
CA ARG A 251 6.15 22.36 15.02
C ARG A 251 6.14 21.06 14.22
N LEU A 252 7.31 20.46 13.97
CA LEU A 252 7.47 19.19 13.27
C LEU A 252 7.21 17.95 14.15
N ARG A 253 6.94 18.12 15.45
CA ARG A 253 6.66 17.01 16.39
C ARG A 253 5.19 16.52 16.39
N GLY A 254 4.39 16.89 15.39
CA GLY A 254 2.98 16.49 15.28
C GLY A 254 2.76 15.27 14.40
N ASP A 255 1.60 14.62 14.57
CA ASP A 255 1.15 13.45 13.78
C ASP A 255 0.41 13.86 12.49
N GLU A 256 0.78 15.00 11.91
CA GLU A 256 0.14 15.55 10.72
C GLU A 256 1.17 15.83 9.63
N LEU A 257 0.71 15.92 8.38
CA LEU A 257 1.57 16.36 7.29
C LEU A 257 2.05 17.79 7.57
N ARG A 258 3.36 17.99 7.48
CA ARG A 258 3.97 19.32 7.57
C ARG A 258 4.74 19.62 6.30
N ILE A 259 4.22 20.52 5.48
CA ILE A 259 4.95 21.04 4.33
C ILE A 259 5.73 22.28 4.80
N VAL A 260 7.05 22.22 4.69
CA VAL A 260 7.96 23.30 5.10
C VAL A 260 8.67 23.83 3.86
N PRO A 261 8.23 24.98 3.30
CA PRO A 261 8.97 25.63 2.24
C PRO A 261 10.28 26.19 2.78
N ILE A 262 11.38 25.89 2.11
CA ILE A 262 12.72 26.36 2.46
C ILE A 262 13.26 27.21 1.31
N GLN A 263 13.57 28.45 1.65
CA GLN A 263 14.31 29.37 0.80
C GLN A 263 15.67 29.62 1.42
N ALA A 264 16.75 29.29 0.71
CA ALA A 264 18.09 29.66 1.13
C ALA A 264 18.35 31.15 0.85
N SER A 265 19.14 31.79 1.70
CA SER A 265 19.69 33.13 1.42
C SER A 265 20.59 33.08 0.19
N LYS A 266 20.79 34.22 -0.50
CA LYS A 266 21.67 34.30 -1.68
C LYS A 266 23.06 33.72 -1.35
N GLY A 267 23.43 32.62 -2.01
CA GLY A 267 24.72 31.95 -1.85
C GLY A 267 24.74 30.79 -0.85
N ALA A 268 23.68 30.60 -0.04
CA ALA A 268 23.56 29.47 0.87
C ALA A 268 22.99 28.23 0.15
N ILE A 269 23.37 27.04 0.60
CA ILE A 269 22.92 25.77 0.02
C ILE A 269 21.67 25.31 0.79
N VAL A 270 20.54 25.16 0.11
CA VAL A 270 19.24 24.77 0.71
C VAL A 270 19.35 23.50 1.57
N THR A 271 20.20 22.56 1.15
CA THR A 271 20.44 21.29 1.86
C THR A 271 21.07 21.49 3.24
N GLU A 272 21.87 22.54 3.46
CA GLU A 272 22.48 22.84 4.78
C GLU A 272 21.43 23.22 5.82
N VAL A 273 20.41 23.98 5.39
CA VAL A 273 19.27 24.35 6.24
C VAL A 273 18.47 23.12 6.63
N VAL A 274 18.17 22.24 5.66
CA VAL A 274 17.47 20.97 5.90
C VAL A 274 18.26 20.07 6.85
N GLN A 275 19.57 19.94 6.64
CA GLN A 275 20.47 19.18 7.50
C GLN A 275 20.47 19.72 8.94
N SER A 276 20.46 21.05 9.10
CA SER A 276 20.39 21.69 10.41
C SER A 276 19.07 21.38 11.13
N ILE A 277 17.93 21.39 10.41
CA ILE A 277 16.62 20.99 10.96
C ILE A 277 16.64 19.50 11.34
N SER A 278 17.18 18.65 10.48
CA SER A 278 17.33 17.20 10.73
C SER A 278 18.10 16.92 12.01
N GLN A 279 19.22 17.62 12.24
CA GLN A 279 20.03 17.49 13.46
C GLN A 279 19.28 17.93 14.72
N ILE A 280 18.51 19.02 14.65
CA ILE A 280 17.73 19.52 15.80
C ILE A 280 16.55 18.58 16.12
N THR A 281 15.91 18.03 15.09
CA THR A 281 14.76 17.13 15.24
C THR A 281 15.15 15.68 15.52
N GLN A 282 16.41 15.30 15.27
CA GLN A 282 16.88 13.90 15.27
C GLN A 282 16.07 13.01 14.31
N ARG A 283 15.57 13.60 13.21
CA ARG A 283 14.85 12.90 12.15
C ARG A 283 15.69 12.95 10.89
N GLU A 284 16.01 11.78 10.36
CA GLU A 284 16.75 11.68 9.11
C GLU A 284 15.89 12.16 7.93
N VAL A 285 16.53 12.85 6.99
CA VAL A 285 15.84 13.40 5.81
C VAL A 285 16.41 12.77 4.54
N MET A 286 15.52 12.29 3.68
CA MET A 286 15.84 11.73 2.38
C MET A 286 15.67 12.81 1.32
N GLU A 287 16.71 13.08 0.54
CA GLU A 287 16.63 13.90 -0.65
C GLU A 287 16.10 13.08 -1.83
N LEU A 288 15.11 13.64 -2.51
CA LEU A 288 14.59 13.11 -3.75
C LEU A 288 15.49 13.51 -4.92
N ARG A 289 16.16 12.54 -5.54
CA ARG A 289 17.05 12.73 -6.70
C ARG A 289 16.57 11.93 -7.89
N GLY A 290 16.44 12.54 -9.06
CA GLY A 290 16.06 11.81 -10.28
C GLY A 290 15.36 12.70 -11.30
N ASN A 291 14.71 12.07 -12.28
CA ASN A 291 13.94 12.79 -13.29
C ASN A 291 12.67 13.39 -12.67
N LEU A 292 12.60 14.73 -12.65
CA LEU A 292 11.52 15.44 -11.98
C LEU A 292 10.14 15.28 -12.66
N ALA A 293 10.11 14.91 -13.94
CA ALA A 293 8.87 14.60 -14.67
C ALA A 293 8.14 13.36 -14.11
N LEU A 294 8.86 12.42 -13.49
CA LEU A 294 8.24 11.27 -12.83
C LEU A 294 7.46 11.67 -11.57
N PHE A 295 7.70 12.87 -11.02
CA PHE A 295 7.00 13.38 -9.84
C PHE A 295 5.72 14.14 -10.16
N GLU A 296 5.46 14.43 -11.44
CA GLU A 296 4.15 14.89 -11.88
C GLU A 296 3.10 13.77 -11.73
N ASN A 297 3.55 12.51 -11.68
CA ASN A 297 2.70 11.38 -11.34
C ASN A 297 2.37 11.36 -9.82
N ARG A 298 1.13 11.69 -9.49
CA ARG A 298 0.59 11.73 -8.12
C ARG A 298 0.72 10.41 -7.38
N THR A 299 0.36 9.31 -8.03
CA THR A 299 0.38 7.94 -7.49
C THR A 299 1.82 7.55 -7.11
N TYR A 300 2.79 7.91 -7.95
CA TYR A 300 4.20 7.65 -7.67
C TYR A 300 4.73 8.51 -6.51
N LEU A 301 4.43 9.82 -6.50
CA LEU A 301 4.82 10.71 -5.39
C LEU A 301 4.20 10.24 -4.07
N LYS A 302 2.91 9.90 -4.06
CA LYS A 302 2.21 9.35 -2.88
C LYS A 302 2.92 8.09 -2.38
N SER A 303 3.30 7.18 -3.28
CA SER A 303 4.04 5.97 -2.93
C SER A 303 5.41 6.25 -2.27
N LEU A 304 6.13 7.27 -2.74
CA LEU A 304 7.41 7.67 -2.14
C LEU A 304 7.24 8.29 -0.76
N VAL A 305 6.24 9.15 -0.60
CA VAL A 305 5.95 9.79 0.70
C VAL A 305 5.50 8.75 1.72
N THR A 306 4.63 7.81 1.32
CA THR A 306 4.26 6.66 2.15
C THR A 306 5.49 5.83 2.52
N LEU A 307 6.41 5.58 1.57
CA LEU A 307 7.65 4.84 1.86
C LEU A 307 8.54 5.57 2.88
N CYS A 308 8.68 6.89 2.79
CA CYS A 308 9.40 7.70 3.77
C CYS A 308 8.74 7.59 5.16
N TRP A 309 7.40 7.67 5.24
CA TRP A 309 6.66 7.46 6.50
C TRP A 309 6.89 6.07 7.09
N LEU A 310 6.77 5.02 6.28
CA LEU A 310 7.01 3.62 6.66
C LEU A 310 8.44 3.41 7.18
N THR A 311 9.39 4.16 6.66
CA THR A 311 10.81 4.03 7.03
C THR A 311 11.22 5.00 8.14
N GLY A 312 10.36 5.96 8.49
CA GLY A 312 10.59 6.93 9.55
C GLY A 312 11.47 8.10 9.16
N HIS A 313 11.59 8.39 7.87
CA HIS A 313 12.37 9.51 7.36
C HIS A 313 11.43 10.62 6.89
N ASP A 314 11.92 11.85 6.96
CA ASP A 314 11.29 13.01 6.31
C ASP A 314 11.79 13.13 4.86
N LEU A 315 11.08 13.90 4.03
CA LEU A 315 11.38 14.02 2.60
C LEU A 315 11.81 15.44 2.25
N PHE A 316 12.90 15.58 1.50
CA PHE A 316 13.30 16.83 0.87
C PHE A 316 13.14 16.75 -0.64
N ILE A 317 12.35 17.67 -1.19
CA ILE A 317 12.12 17.85 -2.62
C ILE A 317 12.86 19.12 -3.05
N PRO A 318 13.95 19.00 -3.82
CA PRO A 318 14.70 20.18 -4.28
C PRO A 318 13.86 21.03 -5.24
N SER A 319 14.10 22.35 -5.21
CA SER A 319 13.48 23.28 -6.17
C SER A 319 13.95 22.93 -7.57
N ASP A 320 13.03 22.56 -8.46
CA ASP A 320 13.34 22.52 -9.87
C ASP A 320 13.38 23.96 -10.41
N ARG A 321 14.39 24.26 -11.24
CA ARG A 321 14.44 25.50 -12.02
C ARG A 321 13.61 25.40 -13.29
N THR A 322 13.05 24.22 -13.59
CA THR A 322 12.14 24.05 -14.72
C THR A 322 10.70 24.41 -14.34
N GLU A 323 10.05 25.15 -15.24
CA GLU A 323 8.73 25.77 -15.12
C GLU A 323 7.59 24.74 -15.11
N ALA A 324 7.62 23.76 -14.20
CA ALA A 324 6.45 22.95 -13.93
C ALA A 324 5.33 23.88 -13.43
N LYS A 325 4.18 23.86 -14.11
CA LYS A 325 3.03 24.72 -13.80
C LYS A 325 2.68 24.58 -12.32
N ALA A 326 2.88 25.65 -11.55
CA ALA A 326 2.76 25.65 -10.10
C ALA A 326 1.42 25.09 -9.56
N GLY A 327 0.35 25.11 -10.36
CA GLY A 327 -0.96 24.56 -9.98
C GLY A 327 -1.06 23.02 -9.89
N GLU A 328 -0.21 22.26 -10.59
CA GLU A 328 -0.26 20.78 -10.55
C GLU A 328 0.46 20.20 -9.34
N LYS A 329 1.57 20.80 -8.90
CA LYS A 329 2.32 20.40 -7.69
C LYS A 329 1.45 20.48 -6.43
N ASN A 330 0.59 21.49 -6.31
CA ASN A 330 -0.24 21.70 -5.13
C ASN A 330 -1.32 20.64 -4.97
N ARG A 331 -1.97 20.24 -6.07
CA ARG A 331 -3.00 19.20 -6.05
C ARG A 331 -2.43 17.85 -5.62
N SER A 332 -1.17 17.57 -5.98
CA SER A 332 -0.48 16.35 -5.58
C SER A 332 -0.14 16.34 -4.08
N LEU A 333 0.19 17.50 -3.50
CA LEU A 333 0.49 17.63 -2.06
C LEU A 333 -0.76 17.63 -1.18
N LEU A 334 -1.87 18.19 -1.66
CA LEU A 334 -3.16 18.14 -0.96
C LEU A 334 -3.64 16.70 -0.72
N ALA A 335 -3.35 15.78 -1.65
CA ALA A 335 -3.67 14.36 -1.51
C ALA A 335 -2.87 13.62 -0.41
N LEU A 336 -1.92 14.31 0.25
CA LEU A 336 -1.02 13.76 1.26
C LEU A 336 -1.29 14.28 2.67
N GLN A 337 -2.28 15.17 2.87
CA GLN A 337 -2.52 15.94 4.11
C GLN A 337 -2.59 15.08 5.38
N SER A 338 -2.92 13.81 5.20
CA SER A 338 -3.15 12.86 6.27
C SER A 338 -1.90 12.07 6.73
N MET A 339 -0.74 12.24 6.09
CA MET A 339 0.48 11.49 6.40
C MET A 339 1.35 12.22 7.44
N PRO A 340 1.77 11.58 8.55
CA PRO A 340 2.56 12.20 9.62
C PRO A 340 4.06 12.28 9.24
N ILE A 341 4.37 13.07 8.22
CA ILE A 341 5.71 13.28 7.68
C ILE A 341 5.98 14.76 7.42
N ALA A 342 7.23 15.19 7.59
CA ALA A 342 7.66 16.49 7.13
C ALA A 342 8.14 16.43 5.67
N ILE A 343 7.58 17.29 4.82
CA ILE A 343 8.04 17.48 3.45
C ILE A 343 8.70 18.86 3.36
N PHE A 344 10.01 18.87 3.17
CA PHE A 344 10.79 20.08 2.93
C PHE A 344 10.77 20.38 1.43
N LEU A 345 10.22 21.52 1.03
CA LEU A 345 10.14 21.94 -0.37
C LEU A 345 11.14 23.07 -0.61
N GLY A 346 12.13 22.86 -1.48
CA GLY A 346 12.96 23.96 -1.95
C GLY A 346 12.12 24.92 -2.80
N ILE A 347 12.19 26.23 -2.51
CA ILE A 347 11.52 27.28 -3.30
C ILE A 347 12.54 28.30 -3.84
N GLY A 348 12.30 28.76 -5.07
CA GLY A 348 13.13 29.76 -5.74
C GLY A 348 12.68 31.20 -5.45
N ASP A 349 11.38 31.46 -5.59
CA ASP A 349 10.74 32.75 -5.35
C ASP A 349 9.65 32.66 -4.26
N ARG A 350 9.50 33.72 -3.47
CA ARG A 350 8.43 33.88 -2.48
C ARG A 350 7.03 33.82 -3.12
N LYS A 351 6.91 34.14 -4.40
CA LYS A 351 5.65 33.97 -5.17
C LYS A 351 5.19 32.52 -5.27
N GLU A 352 6.06 31.54 -5.09
CA GLU A 352 5.69 30.12 -5.07
C GLU A 352 4.92 29.75 -3.79
N LEU A 353 5.02 30.55 -2.71
CA LEU A 353 4.30 30.30 -1.46
C LEU A 353 2.79 30.44 -1.60
N THR A 354 2.27 31.24 -2.54
CA THR A 354 0.81 31.39 -2.73
C THR A 354 0.14 30.13 -3.24
N ASN A 355 0.95 29.16 -3.68
CA ASN A 355 0.51 27.92 -4.28
C ASN A 355 0.57 26.76 -3.27
N ILE A 356 1.39 26.84 -2.23
CA ILE A 356 1.58 25.75 -1.26
C ILE A 356 0.39 25.71 -0.28
N PRO A 357 -0.22 24.54 -0.05
CA PRO A 357 -1.40 24.40 0.80
C PRO A 357 -1.14 24.57 2.30
#